data_AF-A0A2U3N9V4-F1
#
_entry.id   AF-A0A2U3N9V4-F1
#
_cell.length_a   1.000
_cell.length_b   1.000
_cell.length_c   1.000
_cell.angle_alpha   90.00
_cell.angle_beta   90.00
_cell.angle_gamma   90.00
#
_symmetry.space_group_name_H-M   'P 1'
#
loop_
_entity.id
_entity.type
_entity.pdbx_description
1 polymer ?
#
loop_
_entity_poly.entity_id
_entity_poly.type
_entity_poly.pdbx_seq_one_letter_code
_entity_poly.pdbx_strand_id
1 'polypeptide(L)'
;MHRRILCAPLLVAAGMMCPTATPAAAAVDAECSVIVPAADRLENVFNLVSPSGTPAYVAGQVRNALAPLHGLRSPAAVDLRIRSDMLASQIDASDPYRPASPERIASDLARARQQLATARDYCAP
;
A
#
# COMPACT_ATOMS: atom_id res chain seq x y z
N MET A 1 -5.19 -35.83 67.96
CA MET A 1 -5.69 -34.50 67.52
C MET A 1 -4.52 -33.52 67.71
N HIS A 2 -3.90 -32.83 66.76
CA HIS A 2 -4.31 -32.24 65.49
C HIS A 2 -3.07 -32.18 64.55
N ARG A 3 -3.31 -32.51 63.29
CA ARG A 3 -2.38 -32.58 62.14
C ARG A 3 -2.04 -31.17 61.66
N ARG A 4 -0.75 -30.78 61.56
CA ARG A 4 -0.34 -29.52 60.91
C ARG A 4 0.22 -29.80 59.51
N ILE A 5 -0.60 -29.45 58.52
CA ILE A 5 -0.31 -29.49 57.09
C ILE A 5 0.48 -28.21 56.75
N LEU A 6 1.74 -28.35 56.35
CA LEU A 6 2.53 -27.25 55.81
C LEU A 6 2.24 -27.14 54.31
N CYS A 7 1.49 -26.11 53.94
CA CYS A 7 1.19 -25.75 52.56
C CYS A 7 2.47 -25.39 51.80
N ALA A 8 2.78 -26.15 50.74
CA ALA A 8 3.76 -25.78 49.74
C ALA A 8 3.13 -24.73 48.79
N PRO A 9 3.81 -23.61 48.49
CA PRO A 9 3.32 -22.68 47.48
C PRO A 9 3.62 -23.25 46.09
N LEU A 10 2.55 -23.58 45.35
CA LEU A 10 2.61 -23.93 43.94
C LEU A 10 2.99 -22.68 43.12
N LEU A 11 4.19 -22.71 42.54
CA LEU A 11 4.64 -21.81 41.48
C LEU A 11 3.75 -22.01 40.24
N VAL A 12 2.85 -21.06 39.98
CA VAL A 12 2.19 -20.93 38.68
C VAL A 12 2.83 -19.75 37.97
N ALA A 13 3.91 -20.02 37.24
CA ALA A 13 4.46 -19.09 36.27
C ALA A 13 3.52 -19.09 35.06
N ALA A 14 2.49 -18.25 35.10
CA ALA A 14 1.70 -17.90 33.93
C ALA A 14 2.60 -17.08 32.99
N GLY A 15 3.27 -17.76 32.07
CA GLY A 15 3.97 -17.12 30.96
C GLY A 15 2.96 -16.43 30.06
N MET A 16 2.64 -15.17 30.34
CA MET A 16 2.08 -14.26 29.35
C MET A 16 3.13 -14.11 28.25
N MET A 17 3.02 -14.92 27.20
CA MET A 17 3.64 -14.62 25.93
C MET A 17 2.95 -13.38 25.38
N CYS A 18 3.39 -12.20 25.81
CA CYS A 18 3.07 -10.96 25.11
C CYS A 18 3.66 -11.08 23.71
N PRO A 19 2.87 -11.08 22.62
CA PRO A 19 3.44 -10.92 21.30
C PRO A 19 4.07 -9.52 21.26
N THR A 20 5.40 -9.48 21.34
CA THR A 20 6.17 -8.26 21.13
C THR A 20 6.13 -7.93 19.64
N ALA A 21 4.96 -7.52 19.13
CA ALA A 21 4.90 -6.80 17.87
C ALA A 21 5.72 -5.53 18.10
N THR A 22 6.90 -5.46 17.48
CA THR A 22 7.70 -4.25 17.52
C THR A 22 6.88 -3.12 16.90
N PRO A 23 7.01 -1.87 17.39
CA PRO A 23 6.24 -0.75 16.86
C PRO A 23 6.35 -0.58 15.34
N ALA A 24 7.48 -1.03 14.77
CA ALA A 24 7.70 -1.08 13.33
C ALA A 24 6.78 -2.10 12.63
N ALA A 25 6.65 -3.33 13.12
CA ALA A 25 5.76 -4.34 12.52
C ALA A 25 4.30 -3.89 12.55
N ALA A 26 3.85 -3.36 13.69
CA ALA A 26 2.48 -2.83 13.81
C ALA A 26 2.22 -1.62 12.89
N ALA A 27 3.24 -0.79 12.62
CA ALA A 27 3.13 0.31 11.66
C ALA A 27 3.02 -0.21 10.21
N VAL A 28 3.77 -1.27 9.85
CA VAL A 28 3.64 -1.93 8.54
C VAL A 28 2.24 -2.52 8.37
N ASP A 29 1.74 -3.26 9.36
CA ASP A 29 0.40 -3.85 9.32
C ASP A 29 -0.69 -2.79 9.13
N ALA A 30 -0.56 -1.66 9.83
CA ALA A 30 -1.47 -0.54 9.70
C ALA A 30 -1.42 0.10 8.30
N GLU A 31 -0.23 0.34 7.73
CA GLU A 31 -0.13 0.88 6.37
C GLU A 31 -0.63 -0.13 5.32
N CYS A 32 -0.35 -1.42 5.48
CA CYS A 32 -0.77 -2.46 4.55
C CYS A 32 -2.30 -2.63 4.48
N SER A 33 -3.02 -2.31 5.56
CA SER A 33 -4.48 -2.23 5.54
C SER A 33 -5.03 -1.15 4.60
N VAL A 34 -4.20 -0.17 4.21
CA VAL A 34 -4.55 0.91 3.26
C VAL A 34 -3.92 0.67 1.89
N ILE A 35 -2.67 0.20 1.85
CA ILE A 35 -1.91 -0.02 0.60
C ILE A 35 -2.59 -1.06 -0.28
N VAL A 36 -2.96 -2.23 0.27
CA VAL A 36 -3.53 -3.33 -0.52
C VAL A 36 -4.86 -2.92 -1.20
N PRO A 37 -5.85 -2.36 -0.48
CA PRO A 37 -7.08 -1.90 -1.12
C PRO A 37 -6.88 -0.76 -2.13
N ALA A 38 -5.90 0.13 -1.92
CA ALA A 38 -5.59 1.18 -2.89
C ALA A 38 -4.94 0.61 -4.15
N ALA A 39 -4.04 -0.37 -4.01
CA ALA A 39 -3.42 -1.07 -5.12
C ALA A 39 -4.46 -1.80 -5.99
N ASP A 40 -5.45 -2.46 -5.38
CA ASP A 40 -6.52 -3.14 -6.11
C ASP A 40 -7.41 -2.15 -6.90
N ARG A 41 -7.73 -1.00 -6.31
CA ARG A 41 -8.45 0.06 -7.02
C ARG A 41 -7.63 0.62 -8.19
N LEU A 42 -6.34 0.86 -7.98
CA LEU A 42 -5.43 1.35 -9.01
C LEU A 42 -5.30 0.35 -10.16
N GLU A 43 -5.16 -0.94 -9.88
CA GLU A 43 -5.11 -1.98 -10.92
C GLU A 43 -6.37 -1.95 -11.81
N ASN A 44 -7.55 -1.85 -11.21
CA ASN A 44 -8.80 -1.74 -11.96
C ASN A 44 -8.84 -0.52 -12.87
N VAL A 45 -8.37 0.64 -12.41
CA VAL A 45 -8.31 1.86 -13.22
C VAL A 45 -7.23 1.77 -14.31
N PHE A 46 -6.07 1.18 -14.01
CA PHE A 46 -4.98 0.99 -14.98
C PHE A 46 -5.39 0.10 -16.15
N ASN A 47 -6.34 -0.81 -15.95
CA ASN A 47 -6.91 -1.62 -17.03
C ASN A 47 -7.80 -0.84 -18.00
N LEU A 48 -8.19 0.39 -17.66
CA LEU A 48 -8.90 1.30 -18.55
C LEU A 48 -7.95 2.14 -19.42
N VAL A 49 -6.64 2.11 -19.13
CA VAL A 49 -5.65 2.95 -19.80
C VAL A 49 -5.20 2.28 -21.10
N SER A 50 -5.46 2.96 -22.21
CA SER A 50 -4.92 2.64 -23.53
C SER A 50 -3.93 3.73 -23.98
N PRO A 51 -2.66 3.40 -24.28
CA PRO A 51 -1.67 4.37 -24.75
C PRO A 51 -2.09 5.14 -26.00
N SER A 52 -2.91 4.53 -26.87
CA SER A 52 -3.36 5.16 -28.11
C SER A 52 -4.58 6.07 -27.96
N GLY A 53 -5.16 6.17 -26.76
CA GLY A 53 -6.36 6.99 -26.54
C GLY A 53 -7.06 6.66 -25.24
N THR A 54 -6.55 7.19 -24.13
CA THR A 54 -7.22 7.13 -22.83
C THR A 54 -8.07 8.39 -22.63
N PRO A 55 -9.35 8.28 -22.26
CA PRO A 55 -10.16 9.46 -21.92
C PRO A 55 -9.60 10.22 -20.71
N ALA A 56 -9.57 11.56 -20.78
CA ALA A 56 -8.98 12.39 -19.73
C ALA A 56 -9.60 12.18 -18.32
N TYR A 57 -10.88 11.81 -18.23
CA TYR A 57 -11.53 11.54 -16.94
C TYR A 57 -10.89 10.38 -16.17
N VAL A 58 -10.18 9.47 -16.86
CA VAL A 58 -9.46 8.35 -16.23
C VAL A 58 -8.35 8.88 -15.33
N ALA A 59 -7.73 10.03 -15.64
CA ALA A 59 -6.77 10.67 -14.74
C ALA A 59 -7.37 10.99 -13.37
N GLY A 60 -8.62 11.49 -13.35
CA GLY A 60 -9.37 11.72 -12.10
C GLY A 60 -9.64 10.43 -11.33
N GLN A 61 -9.94 9.33 -12.03
CA GLN A 61 -10.13 8.02 -11.40
C GLN A 61 -8.83 7.49 -10.79
N VAL A 62 -7.69 7.66 -11.47
CA VAL A 62 -6.37 7.29 -10.93
C VAL A 62 -6.07 8.09 -9.65
N ARG A 63 -6.30 9.42 -9.67
CA ARG A 63 -6.08 10.30 -8.51
C ARG A 63 -7.00 9.94 -7.33
N ASN A 64 -8.25 9.57 -7.60
CA ASN A 64 -9.17 9.09 -6.56
C ASN A 64 -8.72 7.75 -5.97
N ALA A 65 -8.19 6.84 -6.80
CA ALA A 65 -7.72 5.55 -6.34
C ALA A 65 -6.44 5.63 -5.50
N LEU A 66 -5.50 6.53 -5.83
CA LEU A 66 -4.28 6.76 -5.04
C LEU A 66 -4.49 7.65 -3.81
N ALA A 67 -5.61 8.37 -3.70
CA ALA A 67 -5.89 9.30 -2.60
C ALA A 67 -5.63 8.72 -1.19
N PRO A 68 -6.01 7.47 -0.87
CA PRO A 68 -5.74 6.87 0.45
C PRO A 68 -4.26 6.70 0.78
N LEU A 69 -3.37 6.69 -0.23
CA LEU A 69 -1.92 6.61 -0.02
C LEU A 69 -1.32 7.93 0.49
N HIS A 70 -2.08 9.02 0.46
CA HIS A 70 -1.64 10.28 1.05
C HIS A 70 -1.58 10.16 2.57
N GLY A 71 -0.40 10.47 3.14
CA GLY A 71 -0.15 10.41 4.59
C GLY A 71 0.64 9.17 5.01
N LEU A 72 0.70 8.13 4.18
CA LEU A 72 1.57 6.98 4.38
C LEU A 72 3.03 7.34 4.08
N ARG A 73 3.96 6.65 4.75
CA ARG A 73 5.39 6.98 4.70
C ARG A 73 6.27 5.82 4.24
N SER A 74 5.75 4.59 4.17
CA SER A 74 6.54 3.50 3.58
C SER A 74 6.95 3.82 2.14
N PRO A 75 8.15 3.38 1.71
CA PRO A 75 8.57 3.51 0.33
C PRO A 75 7.54 2.91 -0.65
N ALA A 76 6.95 1.76 -0.31
CA ALA A 76 5.91 1.10 -1.11
C ALA A 76 4.70 2.00 -1.39
N ALA A 77 4.17 2.70 -0.38
CA ALA A 77 3.06 3.62 -0.55
C ALA A 77 3.46 4.88 -1.34
N VAL A 78 4.62 5.47 -1.01
CA VAL A 78 5.11 6.71 -1.62
C VAL A 78 5.42 6.51 -3.10
N ASP A 79 6.11 5.44 -3.46
CA ASP A 79 6.50 5.15 -4.84
C ASP A 79 5.28 4.82 -5.70
N LEU A 80 4.35 4.01 -5.18
CA LEU A 80 3.09 3.71 -5.87
C LEU A 80 2.28 4.99 -6.12
N ARG A 81 2.16 5.86 -5.11
CA ARG A 81 1.47 7.16 -5.26
C ARG A 81 2.12 8.01 -6.34
N ILE A 82 3.44 8.19 -6.29
CA ILE A 82 4.18 9.04 -7.24
C ILE A 82 4.05 8.51 -8.67
N ARG A 83 4.23 7.19 -8.89
CA ARG A 83 4.11 6.60 -10.22
C ARG A 83 2.70 6.67 -10.77
N SER A 84 1.69 6.51 -9.91
CA SER A 84 0.28 6.63 -10.31
C SER A 84 -0.09 8.07 -10.68
N ASP A 85 0.38 9.07 -9.92
CA ASP A 85 0.11 10.48 -10.22
C ASP A 85 0.82 10.98 -11.48
N MET A 86 2.04 10.50 -11.74
CA MET A 86 2.71 10.75 -13.03
C MET A 86 1.92 10.18 -14.20
N LEU A 87 1.41 8.94 -14.10
CA LEU A 87 0.54 8.37 -15.13
C LEU A 87 -0.73 9.21 -15.32
N ALA A 88 -1.38 9.63 -14.23
CA ALA A 88 -2.56 10.49 -14.31
C ALA A 88 -2.28 11.80 -15.06
N SER A 89 -1.14 12.44 -14.75
CA SER A 89 -0.71 13.69 -15.39
C SER A 89 -0.37 13.52 -16.88
N GLN A 90 0.09 12.32 -17.29
CA GLN A 90 0.26 12.00 -18.71
C GLN A 90 -1.08 11.79 -19.43
N ILE A 91 -2.10 11.26 -18.75
CA ILE A 91 -3.42 10.98 -19.33
C ILE A 91 -4.19 12.27 -19.62
N ASP A 92 -4.18 13.23 -18.69
CA ASP A 92 -4.87 14.52 -18.87
C ASP A 92 -3.96 15.65 -19.37
N ALA A 93 -2.70 15.33 -19.68
CA ALA A 93 -1.68 16.27 -20.14
C ALA A 93 -1.50 17.49 -19.21
N SER A 94 -1.66 17.30 -17.90
CA SER A 94 -1.57 18.39 -16.92
C SER A 94 -0.14 18.83 -16.59
N ASP A 95 0.89 18.03 -16.93
CA ASP A 95 2.29 18.37 -16.68
C ASP A 95 2.93 19.09 -17.89
N PRO A 96 3.17 20.41 -17.82
CA PRO A 96 3.74 21.17 -18.93
C PRO A 96 5.20 20.82 -19.23
N TYR A 97 5.91 20.22 -18.28
CA TYR A 97 7.31 19.82 -18.44
C TYR A 97 7.44 18.39 -18.98
N ARG A 98 6.34 17.63 -19.01
CA ARG A 98 6.29 16.28 -19.57
C ARG A 98 5.15 16.13 -20.59
N PRO A 99 5.32 16.63 -21.82
CA PRO A 99 4.33 16.50 -22.88
C PRO A 99 3.81 15.06 -23.03
N ALA A 100 2.49 14.92 -23.13
CA ALA A 100 1.84 13.63 -23.29
C ALA A 100 2.18 13.00 -24.65
N SER A 101 2.54 11.72 -24.63
CA SER A 101 2.70 10.90 -25.84
C SER A 101 2.28 9.46 -25.54
N PRO A 102 1.85 8.68 -26.55
CA PRO A 102 1.50 7.28 -26.37
C PRO A 102 2.63 6.45 -25.74
N GLU A 103 3.87 6.66 -26.18
CA GLU A 103 5.06 5.96 -25.67
C GLU A 103 5.30 6.28 -24.19
N ARG A 104 5.06 7.53 -23.79
CA ARG A 104 5.23 7.98 -22.41
C ARG A 104 4.12 7.45 -21.51
N ILE A 105 2.87 7.43 -21.98
CA ILE A 105 1.76 6.79 -21.27
C ILE A 105 2.04 5.30 -21.07
N ALA A 106 2.49 4.59 -22.12
CA ALA A 106 2.85 3.17 -22.01
C ALA A 106 3.98 2.92 -21.00
N SER A 107 5.04 3.75 -21.03
CA SER A 107 6.17 3.67 -20.10
C SER A 107 5.75 3.94 -18.64
N ASP A 108 4.98 5.01 -18.40
CA ASP A 108 4.53 5.36 -17.05
C ASP A 108 3.50 4.35 -16.52
N LEU A 109 2.64 3.79 -17.38
CA LEU A 109 1.72 2.69 -17.03
C LEU A 109 2.47 1.42 -16.62
N ALA A 110 3.50 1.04 -17.37
CA ALA A 110 4.33 -0.12 -17.02
C ALA A 110 5.02 0.07 -15.66
N ARG A 111 5.56 1.27 -15.40
CA ARG A 111 6.18 1.61 -14.11
C ARG A 111 5.17 1.63 -12.97
N ALA A 112 3.97 2.15 -13.19
CA ALA A 112 2.91 2.15 -12.19
C ALA A 112 2.45 0.73 -11.84
N ARG A 113 2.32 -0.16 -12.85
CA ARG A 113 2.04 -1.59 -12.64
C ARG A 113 3.15 -2.31 -11.88
N GLN A 114 4.42 -1.98 -12.16
CA GLN A 114 5.53 -2.51 -11.38
C GLN A 114 5.41 -2.13 -9.90
N GLN A 115 5.02 -0.89 -9.59
CA GLN A 115 4.82 -0.47 -8.20
C GLN A 115 3.62 -1.14 -7.54
N LEU A 116 2.60 -1.57 -8.28
CA LEU A 116 1.54 -2.41 -7.71
C LEU A 116 2.08 -3.73 -7.20
N ALA A 117 2.93 -4.40 -7.99
CA ALA A 117 3.58 -5.65 -7.57
C ALA A 117 4.47 -5.40 -6.34
N THR A 118 5.34 -4.38 -6.38
CA THR A 118 6.20 -4.01 -5.24
C THR A 118 5.39 -3.72 -3.97
N ALA A 119 4.28 -2.99 -4.09
CA ALA A 119 3.44 -2.62 -2.95
C ALA A 119 2.72 -3.84 -2.35
N ARG A 120 2.33 -4.81 -3.18
CA ARG A 120 1.74 -6.07 -2.72
C ARG A 120 2.78 -6.96 -2.06
N ASP A 121 3.97 -7.08 -2.65
CA ASP A 121 5.08 -7.85 -2.08
C ASP A 121 5.52 -7.28 -0.72
N TYR A 122 5.51 -5.95 -0.57
CA TYR A 122 5.78 -5.29 0.71
C TYR A 122 4.77 -5.67 1.82
N CYS A 123 3.53 -5.98 1.44
CA CYS A 123 2.45 -6.34 2.34
C CYS A 123 2.17 -7.85 2.40
N ALA A 124 3.03 -8.67 1.79
CA ALA A 124 2.93 -10.11 1.90
C ALA A 124 3.27 -10.57 3.35
N PRO A 125 2.57 -11.59 3.88
CA PRO A 125 2.76 -12.10 5.24
C PRO A 125 4.09 -12.86 5.43
#